data_AF-A0A972ANH8-F1
#
_entry.id   AF-A0A972ANH8-F1
#
_cell.length_a   1.000
_cell.length_b   1.000
_cell.length_c   1.000
_cell.angle_alpha   90.00
_cell.angle_beta   90.00
_cell.angle_gamma   90.00
#
_symmetry.space_group_name_H-M   'P 1'
#
loop_
_entity.id
_entity.type
_entity.pdbx_description
1 polymer ?
#
loop_
_entity_poly.entity_id
_entity_poly.type
_entity_poly.pdbx_seq_one_letter_code
_entity_poly.pdbx_strand_id
1 'polypeptide(L)'
;MLTGNSRLNEKINDYLDHLFSGVGPSQPLFDLKEELAINLKEKTQDIMARGLDEDQAFKEAVASMGDLSGLVEDMRQLGQDTARQTVYTSMSARISTAGIVIGVLLVLFGLFTSAMLYSMNGSVDGSGVEVVGPGIFVVAGGALLTYSILTRETRYKYAMNKIRAGLYAISIGLLLFSIFTGFVTRYATGEMFITIASVMIFFLAGTGLFLTLALTGTDRRKKG
;
A
#
# COMPACT_ATOMS: atom_id res chain seq x y z
N MET A 1 22.30 -17.56 46.20
CA MET A 1 22.50 -17.94 44.78
C MET A 1 21.61 -17.19 43.78
N LEU A 2 20.62 -16.37 44.19
CA LEU A 2 19.67 -15.72 43.26
C LEU A 2 20.09 -14.33 42.74
N THR A 3 21.06 -13.66 43.36
CA THR A 3 21.48 -12.29 43.02
C THR A 3 22.51 -12.19 41.89
N GLY A 4 23.28 -13.24 41.61
CA GLY A 4 24.26 -13.23 40.50
C GLY A 4 23.61 -13.23 39.12
N ASN A 5 22.47 -13.91 38.99
CA ASN A 5 21.78 -14.05 37.69
C ASN A 5 21.14 -12.73 37.23
N SER A 6 20.77 -11.82 38.14
CA SER A 6 20.19 -10.52 37.77
C SER A 6 21.26 -9.53 37.29
N ARG A 7 22.41 -9.49 37.96
CA ARG A 7 23.53 -8.58 37.61
C ARG A 7 24.14 -8.94 36.26
N LEU A 8 24.29 -10.23 35.97
CA LEU A 8 24.76 -10.70 34.66
C LEU A 8 23.78 -10.34 33.54
N ASN A 9 22.47 -10.54 33.75
CA ASN A 9 21.46 -10.16 32.75
C ASN A 9 21.48 -8.66 32.47
N GLU A 10 21.65 -7.82 33.49
CA GLU A 10 21.75 -6.37 33.35
C GLU A 10 22.96 -5.97 32.50
N LYS A 11 24.15 -6.54 32.77
CA LYS A 11 25.35 -6.31 31.96
C LYS A 11 25.19 -6.72 30.50
N ILE A 12 24.53 -7.86 30.25
CA ILE A 12 24.27 -8.35 28.89
C ILE A 12 23.35 -7.38 28.15
N ASN A 13 22.25 -6.97 28.78
CA ASN A 13 21.31 -6.03 28.18
C ASN A 13 21.96 -4.68 27.90
N ASP A 14 22.73 -4.15 28.85
CA ASP A 14 23.48 -2.90 28.67
C ASP A 14 24.45 -3.00 27.49
N TYR A 15 25.20 -4.10 27.37
CA TYR A 15 26.11 -4.32 26.25
C TYR A 15 25.37 -4.34 24.90
N LEU A 16 24.25 -5.05 24.81
CA LEU A 16 23.46 -5.13 23.58
C LEU A 16 22.80 -3.78 23.23
N ASP A 17 22.35 -3.03 24.22
CA ASP A 17 21.80 -1.69 24.00
C ASP A 17 22.84 -0.72 23.49
N HIS A 18 24.08 -0.81 23.98
CA HIS A 18 25.20 -0.03 23.46
C HIS A 18 25.63 -0.49 22.07
N LEU A 19 25.71 -1.80 21.82
CA LEU A 19 26.10 -2.36 20.53
C LEU A 19 25.15 -1.92 19.41
N PHE A 20 23.85 -1.91 19.68
CA PHE A 20 22.82 -1.49 18.74
C PHE A 20 22.40 -0.01 18.93
N SER A 21 23.21 0.79 19.63
CA SER A 21 22.95 2.22 19.80
C SER A 21 22.98 2.94 18.43
N GLY A 22 21.83 3.48 18.02
CA GLY A 22 21.66 4.08 16.69
C GLY A 22 20.97 3.19 15.65
N VAL A 23 20.59 1.96 16.02
CA VAL A 23 19.64 1.15 15.24
C VAL A 23 18.21 1.43 15.72
N GLY A 24 17.29 1.72 14.80
CA GLY A 24 15.90 2.00 15.14
C GLY A 24 15.19 0.78 15.75
N PRO A 25 14.26 0.97 16.71
CA PRO A 25 13.54 -0.14 17.32
C PRO A 25 12.71 -0.89 16.27
N SER A 26 12.82 -2.22 16.25
CA SER A 26 12.05 -3.09 15.36
C SER A 26 11.89 -4.48 15.99
N GLN A 27 10.87 -5.23 15.56
CA GLN A 27 10.67 -6.61 16.04
C GLN A 27 11.86 -7.52 15.72
N PRO A 28 12.43 -7.51 14.50
CA PRO A 28 13.63 -8.31 14.21
C PRO A 28 14.83 -7.95 15.09
N LEU A 29 15.01 -6.66 15.41
CA LEU A 29 16.05 -6.22 16.34
C LEU A 29 15.81 -6.74 17.77
N PHE A 30 14.55 -6.75 18.23
CA PHE A 30 14.19 -7.28 19.54
C PHE A 30 14.50 -8.79 19.62
N ASP A 31 14.03 -9.56 18.63
CA ASP A 31 14.24 -11.01 18.57
C ASP A 31 15.74 -11.34 18.52
N LEU A 32 16.52 -10.59 17.74
CA LEU A 32 17.97 -10.74 17.66
C LEU A 32 18.67 -10.44 18.99
N LYS A 33 18.27 -9.36 19.68
CA LYS A 33 18.82 -9.03 21.00
C LYS A 33 18.51 -10.14 22.01
N GLU A 34 17.33 -10.73 21.96
CA GLU A 34 16.96 -11.85 22.83
C GLU A 34 17.84 -13.08 22.56
N GLU A 35 18.04 -13.44 21.29
CA GLU A 35 18.91 -14.56 20.91
C GLU A 35 20.37 -14.33 21.35
N LEU A 36 20.92 -13.13 21.12
CA LEU A 36 22.26 -12.77 21.54
C LEU A 36 22.40 -12.77 23.06
N ALA A 37 21.37 -12.34 23.80
CA ALA A 37 21.37 -12.33 25.25
C ALA A 37 21.42 -13.75 25.82
N ILE A 38 20.64 -14.68 25.25
CA ILE A 38 20.66 -16.10 25.62
C ILE A 38 22.06 -16.69 25.36
N ASN A 39 22.60 -16.49 24.15
CA ASN A 39 23.92 -17.01 23.78
C ASN A 39 25.04 -16.45 24.67
N LEU A 40 25.05 -15.14 24.95
CA LEU A 40 26.04 -14.52 25.83
C LEU A 40 25.93 -15.05 27.26
N LYS A 41 24.70 -15.27 27.75
CA LYS A 41 24.46 -15.79 29.08
C LYS A 41 24.98 -17.22 29.23
N GLU A 42 24.61 -18.11 28.32
CA GLU A 42 25.05 -19.51 28.32
C GLU A 42 26.58 -19.58 28.25
N LYS A 43 27.18 -18.84 27.32
CA LYS A 43 28.65 -18.81 27.16
C LYS A 43 29.36 -18.29 28.41
N THR A 44 28.84 -17.24 29.03
CA THR A 44 29.41 -16.69 30.26
C THR A 44 29.33 -17.70 31.40
N GLN A 45 28.20 -18.41 31.54
CA GLN A 45 28.02 -19.45 32.55
C GLN A 45 28.97 -20.63 32.35
N ASP A 46 29.18 -21.07 31.10
CA ASP A 46 30.12 -22.12 30.76
C ASP A 46 31.58 -21.75 31.11
N ILE A 47 31.95 -20.47 30.97
CA ILE A 47 33.29 -19.98 31.31
C ILE A 47 33.44 -19.84 32.83
N MET A 48 32.42 -19.33 33.53
CA MET A 48 32.42 -19.29 35.00
C MET A 48 32.55 -20.69 35.61
N ALA A 49 31.94 -21.71 35.00
CA ALA A 49 32.06 -23.09 35.46
C ALA A 49 33.50 -23.64 35.40
N ARG A 50 34.39 -22.99 34.62
CA ARG A 50 35.83 -23.32 34.55
C ARG A 50 36.67 -22.61 35.61
N GLY A 51 36.03 -21.87 36.51
CA GLY A 51 36.67 -21.20 37.65
C GLY A 51 37.01 -19.73 37.44
N LEU A 52 36.52 -19.09 36.37
CA LEU A 52 36.68 -17.66 36.16
C LEU A 52 35.62 -16.84 36.93
N ASP A 53 36.01 -15.62 37.31
CA ASP A 53 35.09 -14.63 37.87
C ASP A 53 34.11 -14.11 36.79
N GLU A 54 32.91 -13.69 37.20
CA GLU A 54 31.82 -13.24 36.32
C GLU A 54 32.27 -12.15 35.33
N ASP A 55 33.06 -11.17 35.79
CA ASP A 55 33.51 -10.07 34.94
C ASP A 55 34.52 -10.51 33.87
N GLN A 56 35.37 -11.48 34.21
CA GLN A 56 36.32 -12.05 33.25
C GLN A 56 35.61 -12.98 32.27
N ALA A 57 34.71 -13.82 32.76
CA ALA A 57 33.92 -14.72 31.95
C ALA A 57 33.05 -13.98 30.93
N PHE A 58 32.43 -12.86 31.32
CA PHE A 58 31.64 -12.03 30.41
C PHE A 58 32.49 -11.41 29.30
N LYS A 59 33.67 -10.87 29.64
CA LYS A 59 34.59 -10.29 28.65
C LYS A 59 35.06 -11.33 27.63
N GLU A 60 35.36 -12.54 28.09
CA GLU A 60 35.77 -13.65 27.23
C GLU A 60 34.60 -14.14 26.36
N ALA A 61 33.38 -14.20 26.92
CA ALA A 61 32.18 -14.52 26.16
C ALA A 61 31.92 -13.51 25.03
N VAL A 62 32.01 -12.20 25.31
CA VAL A 62 31.90 -11.14 24.31
C VAL A 62 32.99 -11.26 23.24
N ALA A 63 34.25 -11.50 23.63
CA ALA A 63 35.34 -11.69 22.68
C ALA A 63 35.11 -12.91 21.77
N SER A 64 34.47 -13.97 22.28
CA SER A 64 34.14 -15.17 21.52
C SER A 64 33.03 -14.97 20.48
N MET A 65 32.19 -13.94 20.61
CA MET A 65 31.17 -13.58 19.63
C MET A 65 31.76 -12.92 18.38
N GLY A 66 32.99 -12.41 18.46
CA GLY A 66 33.68 -11.78 17.33
C GLY A 66 33.13 -10.40 16.97
N ASP A 67 33.32 -10.01 15.72
CA ASP A 67 32.89 -8.70 15.20
C ASP A 67 31.41 -8.73 14.79
N LEU A 68 30.59 -7.97 15.52
CA LEU A 68 29.15 -7.82 15.28
C LEU A 68 28.82 -6.59 14.44
N SER A 69 29.81 -5.85 13.94
CA SER A 69 29.62 -4.63 13.16
C SER A 69 28.75 -4.84 11.91
N GLY A 70 28.95 -5.96 11.20
CA GLY A 70 28.14 -6.30 10.02
C GLY A 70 26.66 -6.52 10.37
N LEU A 71 26.40 -7.21 11.49
CA LEU A 71 25.04 -7.47 11.97
C LEU A 71 24.33 -6.19 12.42
N VAL A 72 25.06 -5.26 13.06
CA VAL A 72 24.55 -3.93 13.40
C VAL A 72 24.17 -3.16 12.14
N GLU A 73 25.01 -3.21 11.10
CA GLU A 73 24.74 -2.52 9.83
C GLU A 73 23.53 -3.13 9.10
N ASP A 74 23.39 -4.45 9.08
CA ASP A 74 22.21 -5.13 8.51
C ASP A 74 20.92 -4.70 9.21
N MET A 75 20.93 -4.64 10.55
CA MET A 75 19.78 -4.16 11.32
C MET A 75 19.50 -2.68 11.07
N ARG A 76 20.55 -1.87 10.87
CA ARG A 76 20.41 -0.44 10.54
C ARG A 76 19.78 -0.26 9.16
N GLN A 77 20.17 -1.06 8.18
CA GLN A 77 19.56 -1.06 6.84
C GLN A 77 18.10 -1.51 6.89
N LEU A 78 17.80 -2.62 7.59
CA LEU A 78 16.42 -3.10 7.80
C LEU A 78 15.53 -2.07 8.50
N GLY A 79 16.06 -1.38 9.52
CA GLY A 79 15.36 -0.31 10.23
C GLY A 79 15.09 0.90 9.34
N GLN A 80 16.04 1.29 8.50
CA GLN A 80 15.87 2.38 7.53
C GLN A 80 14.85 2.02 6.44
N ASP A 81 14.89 0.79 5.93
CA ASP A 81 13.91 0.31 4.94
C ASP A 81 12.51 0.22 5.53
N THR A 82 12.38 -0.25 6.76
CA THR A 82 11.10 -0.31 7.48
C THR A 82 10.54 1.10 7.76
N ALA A 83 11.39 2.05 8.19
CA ALA A 83 11.01 3.44 8.42
C ALA A 83 10.60 4.15 7.11
N ARG A 84 11.34 3.92 6.02
CA ARG A 84 10.98 4.42 4.69
C ARG A 84 9.68 3.78 4.18
N GLN A 85 9.49 2.48 4.39
CA GLN A 85 8.26 1.77 4.04
C GLN A 85 7.05 2.32 4.79
N THR A 86 7.14 2.49 6.12
CA THR A 86 6.03 2.97 6.98
C THR A 86 5.61 4.41 6.66
N VAL A 87 6.57 5.28 6.34
CA VAL A 87 6.27 6.65 5.88
C VAL A 87 5.60 6.64 4.50
N TYR A 88 6.04 5.79 3.56
CA TYR A 88 5.40 5.65 2.25
C TYR A 88 4.01 4.99 2.31
N THR A 89 3.82 3.97 3.14
CA THR A 89 2.54 3.25 3.29
C THR A 89 1.51 4.11 3.99
N SER A 90 1.87 4.88 5.03
CA SER A 90 0.89 5.67 5.79
C SER A 90 0.26 6.81 4.98
N MET A 91 1.03 7.50 4.13
CA MET A 91 0.52 8.55 3.25
C MET A 91 -0.23 7.98 2.05
N SER A 92 0.30 6.94 1.40
CA SER A 92 -0.33 6.34 0.21
C SER A 92 -1.63 5.57 0.55
N ALA A 93 -1.69 4.89 1.70
CA ALA A 93 -2.91 4.20 2.15
C ALA A 93 -4.02 5.17 2.55
N ARG A 94 -3.67 6.32 3.15
CA ARG A 94 -4.65 7.39 3.46
C ARG A 94 -5.19 8.06 2.20
N ILE A 95 -4.32 8.33 1.21
CA ILE A 95 -4.74 8.89 -0.10
C ILE A 95 -5.63 7.91 -0.86
N SER A 96 -5.31 6.61 -0.86
CA SER A 96 -6.16 5.58 -1.48
C SER A 96 -7.52 5.44 -0.76
N THR A 97 -7.54 5.49 0.58
CA THR A 97 -8.79 5.40 1.35
C THR A 97 -9.69 6.61 1.14
N ALA A 98 -9.13 7.83 1.20
CA ALA A 98 -9.86 9.06 0.91
C ALA A 98 -10.38 9.05 -0.54
N GLY A 99 -9.57 8.58 -1.48
CA GLY A 99 -9.97 8.41 -2.87
C GLY A 99 -11.16 7.45 -3.02
N ILE A 100 -11.14 6.28 -2.37
CA ILE A 100 -12.29 5.37 -2.41
C ILE A 100 -13.57 6.05 -1.90
N VAL A 101 -13.49 6.74 -0.76
CA VAL A 101 -14.66 7.43 -0.18
C VAL A 101 -15.18 8.51 -1.13
N ILE A 102 -14.30 9.39 -1.63
CA ILE A 102 -14.67 10.46 -2.57
C ILE A 102 -15.26 9.86 -3.86
N GLY A 103 -14.65 8.80 -4.39
CA GLY A 103 -15.11 8.14 -5.61
C GLY A 103 -16.51 7.53 -5.44
N VAL A 104 -16.78 6.85 -4.33
CA VAL A 104 -18.11 6.34 -4.00
C VAL A 104 -19.11 7.49 -3.87
N LEU A 105 -18.77 8.54 -3.13
CA LEU A 105 -19.65 9.70 -2.96
C LEU A 105 -19.96 10.40 -4.28
N LEU A 106 -18.99 10.53 -5.19
CA LEU A 106 -19.22 11.11 -6.53
C LEU A 106 -20.15 10.24 -7.38
N VAL A 107 -19.96 8.92 -7.38
CA VAL A 107 -20.86 8.00 -8.10
C VAL A 107 -22.27 8.10 -7.54
N LEU A 108 -22.42 8.03 -6.22
CA LEU A 108 -23.72 8.15 -5.55
C LEU A 108 -24.36 9.52 -5.82
N PHE A 109 -23.59 10.59 -5.76
CA PHE A 109 -24.07 11.94 -6.07
C PHE A 109 -24.59 12.03 -7.50
N GLY A 110 -23.85 11.52 -8.49
CA GLY A 110 -24.30 11.47 -9.88
C GLY A 110 -25.59 10.67 -10.04
N LEU A 111 -25.65 9.46 -9.48
CA LEU A 111 -26.83 8.58 -9.58
C LEU A 111 -28.06 9.17 -8.88
N PHE A 112 -27.93 9.68 -7.66
CA PHE A 112 -29.04 10.28 -6.92
C PHE A 112 -29.51 11.58 -7.56
N THR A 113 -28.60 12.42 -8.07
CA THR A 113 -28.98 13.64 -8.78
C THR A 113 -29.71 13.29 -10.08
N SER A 114 -29.23 12.32 -10.86
CA SER A 114 -29.94 11.83 -12.04
C SER A 114 -31.31 11.24 -11.71
N ALA A 115 -31.44 10.45 -10.64
CA ALA A 115 -32.72 9.87 -10.23
C ALA A 115 -33.72 10.93 -9.72
N MET A 116 -33.22 11.92 -8.97
CA MET A 116 -34.00 13.08 -8.53
C MET A 116 -34.52 13.86 -9.74
N LEU A 117 -33.64 14.22 -10.67
CA LEU A 117 -34.03 14.95 -11.89
C LEU A 117 -34.99 14.16 -12.76
N TYR A 118 -34.80 12.85 -12.91
CA TYR A 118 -35.74 11.99 -13.61
C TYR A 118 -37.14 12.02 -12.97
N SER A 119 -37.21 11.98 -11.64
CA SER A 119 -38.47 12.04 -10.89
C SER A 119 -39.13 13.42 -10.99
N MET A 120 -38.34 14.48 -11.07
CA MET A 120 -38.81 15.87 -11.24
C MET A 120 -39.23 16.19 -12.68
N ASN A 121 -38.77 15.42 -13.68
CA ASN A 121 -39.03 15.70 -15.10
C ASN A 121 -40.51 15.64 -15.49
N GLY A 122 -41.39 15.11 -14.63
CA GLY A 122 -42.85 15.22 -14.79
C GLY A 122 -43.44 16.57 -14.34
N SER A 123 -42.63 17.45 -13.76
CA SER A 123 -43.02 18.75 -13.17
C SER A 123 -42.20 19.94 -13.68
N VAL A 124 -41.19 19.70 -14.52
CA VAL A 124 -40.27 20.71 -15.09
C VAL A 124 -40.10 20.37 -16.58
N ASP A 125 -40.23 21.34 -17.49
CA ASP A 125 -39.94 21.21 -18.93
C ASP A 125 -38.43 21.01 -19.20
N GLY A 126 -37.85 19.97 -18.61
CA GLY A 126 -36.43 19.65 -18.71
C GLY A 126 -36.12 18.85 -19.97
N SER A 127 -35.01 19.18 -20.62
CA SER A 127 -34.46 18.32 -21.67
C SER A 127 -33.90 17.04 -21.05
N GLY A 128 -34.04 15.87 -21.71
CA GLY A 128 -33.53 14.60 -21.18
C GLY A 128 -32.00 14.60 -20.93
N VAL A 129 -31.28 15.59 -21.48
CA VAL A 129 -29.86 15.84 -21.23
C VAL A 129 -29.60 16.25 -19.78
N GLU A 130 -30.52 16.98 -19.14
CA GLU A 130 -30.38 17.41 -17.74
C GLU A 130 -30.39 16.22 -16.79
N VAL A 131 -31.23 15.23 -17.05
CA VAL A 131 -31.30 13.98 -16.27
C VAL A 131 -29.98 13.20 -16.36
N VAL A 132 -29.37 13.19 -17.53
CA VAL A 132 -28.13 12.43 -17.79
C VAL A 132 -26.87 13.19 -17.43
N GLY A 133 -26.90 14.53 -17.44
CA GLY A 133 -25.76 15.40 -17.16
C GLY A 133 -24.96 15.03 -15.91
N PRO A 134 -25.60 14.79 -14.75
CA PRO A 134 -24.93 14.33 -13.53
C PRO A 134 -24.19 12.99 -13.66
N GLY A 135 -24.45 12.21 -14.72
CA GLY A 135 -23.69 11.01 -15.07
C GLY A 135 -22.19 11.25 -15.24
N ILE A 136 -21.74 12.49 -15.48
CA ILE A 136 -20.30 12.83 -15.49
C ILE A 136 -19.62 12.56 -14.14
N PHE A 137 -20.34 12.67 -13.02
CA PHE A 137 -19.81 12.33 -11.69
C PHE A 137 -19.60 10.82 -11.53
N VAL A 138 -20.38 9.99 -12.22
CA VAL A 138 -20.17 8.54 -12.29
C VAL A 138 -18.90 8.21 -13.06
N VAL A 139 -18.61 8.95 -14.14
CA VAL A 139 -17.36 8.80 -14.91
C VAL A 139 -16.16 9.18 -14.03
N ALA A 140 -16.18 10.38 -13.43
CA ALA A 140 -15.10 10.86 -12.58
C ALA A 140 -14.90 9.96 -11.35
N GLY A 141 -15.99 9.59 -10.68
CA GLY A 141 -15.98 8.70 -9.53
C GLY A 141 -15.49 7.30 -9.86
N GLY A 142 -15.91 6.71 -11.00
CA GLY A 142 -15.48 5.39 -11.44
C GLY A 142 -14.00 5.33 -11.84
N ALA A 143 -13.48 6.36 -12.51
CA ALA A 143 -12.05 6.48 -12.80
C ALA A 143 -11.23 6.61 -11.50
N LEU A 144 -11.69 7.45 -10.58
CA LEU A 144 -11.04 7.67 -9.29
C LEU A 144 -11.08 6.40 -8.42
N LEU A 145 -12.20 5.69 -8.38
CA LEU A 145 -12.32 4.40 -7.69
C LEU A 145 -11.36 3.37 -8.26
N THR A 146 -11.27 3.28 -9.59
CA THR A 146 -10.33 2.38 -10.25
C THR A 146 -8.90 2.70 -9.81
N TYR A 147 -8.47 3.96 -9.88
CA TYR A 147 -7.15 4.36 -9.42
C TYR A 147 -6.92 3.98 -7.96
N SER A 148 -7.84 4.38 -7.07
CA SER A 148 -7.72 4.24 -5.63
C SER A 148 -7.76 2.79 -5.17
N ILE A 149 -8.58 1.94 -5.78
CA ILE A 149 -8.63 0.49 -5.49
C ILE A 149 -7.33 -0.17 -5.98
N LEU A 150 -6.86 0.15 -7.19
CA LEU A 150 -5.67 -0.48 -7.76
C LEU A 150 -4.37 -0.01 -7.10
N THR A 151 -4.36 1.18 -6.50
CA THR A 151 -3.26 1.66 -5.65
C THR A 151 -3.40 1.29 -4.18
N ARG A 152 -4.54 0.71 -3.76
CA ARG A 152 -4.70 0.21 -2.39
C ARG A 152 -3.89 -1.08 -2.24
N GLU A 153 -2.81 -1.01 -1.47
CA GLU A 153 -2.12 -2.22 -1.02
C GLU A 153 -3.03 -3.03 -0.08
N THR A 154 -3.53 -4.16 -0.58
CA THR A 154 -3.84 -5.28 0.31
C THR A 154 -2.50 -5.80 0.83
N ARG A 155 -2.30 -5.80 2.15
CA ARG A 155 -1.08 -6.24 2.89
C ARG A 155 -0.48 -7.61 2.48
N TYR A 156 -1.10 -8.34 1.55
CA TYR A 156 -0.71 -9.68 1.13
C TYR A 156 -0.30 -9.82 -0.35
N LYS A 157 -0.35 -8.77 -1.17
CA LYS A 157 0.13 -8.86 -2.56
C LYS A 157 0.55 -7.49 -3.09
N TYR A 158 1.85 -7.39 -3.39
CA TYR A 158 2.58 -6.27 -3.98
C TYR A 158 1.71 -5.24 -4.73
N ALA A 159 1.81 -3.98 -4.31
CA ALA A 159 1.19 -2.85 -5.00
C ALA A 159 1.45 -2.88 -6.51
N MET A 160 0.40 -2.70 -7.31
CA MET A 160 0.59 -2.41 -8.72
C MET A 160 1.24 -1.04 -8.88
N ASN A 161 2.16 -0.89 -9.84
CA ASN A 161 2.81 0.40 -10.13
C ASN A 161 1.76 1.51 -10.34
N LYS A 162 1.90 2.64 -9.63
CA LYS A 162 1.01 3.81 -9.70
C LYS A 162 0.75 4.28 -11.13
N ILE A 163 1.75 4.16 -12.02
CA ILE A 163 1.60 4.48 -13.45
C ILE A 163 0.58 3.56 -14.11
N ARG A 164 0.69 2.24 -13.90
CA ARG A 164 -0.26 1.27 -14.45
C ARG A 164 -1.66 1.47 -13.86
N ALA A 165 -1.77 1.71 -12.55
CA ALA A 165 -3.05 2.03 -11.92
C ALA A 165 -3.71 3.28 -12.53
N GLY A 166 -2.91 4.32 -12.83
CA GLY A 166 -3.37 5.50 -13.55
C GLY A 166 -3.87 5.19 -14.97
N LEU A 167 -3.16 4.35 -15.72
CA LEU A 167 -3.57 3.95 -17.08
C LEU A 167 -4.86 3.11 -17.06
N TYR A 168 -5.04 2.23 -16.07
CA TYR A 168 -6.30 1.52 -15.87
C TYR A 168 -7.44 2.47 -15.52
N ALA A 169 -7.19 3.47 -14.66
CA ALA A 169 -8.18 4.49 -14.33
C ALA A 169 -8.60 5.32 -15.56
N ILE A 170 -7.66 5.71 -16.42
CA ILE A 170 -7.94 6.39 -17.70
C ILE A 170 -8.77 5.49 -18.61
N SER A 171 -8.39 4.22 -18.74
CA SER A 171 -9.11 3.25 -19.57
C SER A 171 -10.55 3.06 -19.13
N ILE A 172 -10.78 2.77 -17.84
CA ILE A 172 -12.14 2.65 -17.28
C ILE A 172 -12.90 3.98 -17.39
N GLY A 173 -12.24 5.10 -17.14
CA GLY A 173 -12.80 6.44 -17.33
C GLY A 173 -13.30 6.67 -18.76
N LEU A 174 -12.52 6.28 -19.78
CA LEU A 174 -12.92 6.37 -21.18
C LEU A 174 -14.12 5.47 -21.52
N LEU A 175 -14.18 4.26 -20.96
CA LEU A 175 -15.31 3.35 -21.15
C LEU A 175 -16.59 3.90 -20.51
N LEU A 176 -16.50 4.44 -19.30
CA LEU A 176 -17.64 5.10 -18.64
C LEU A 176 -18.05 6.37 -19.39
N PHE A 177 -17.07 7.15 -19.86
CA PHE A 177 -17.31 8.36 -20.64
C PHE A 177 -17.99 8.05 -21.97
N SER A 178 -17.62 6.94 -22.62
CA SER A 178 -18.30 6.44 -23.82
C SER A 178 -19.79 6.18 -23.59
N ILE A 179 -20.14 5.52 -22.48
CA ILE A 179 -21.55 5.28 -22.11
C ILE A 179 -22.25 6.62 -21.84
N PHE A 180 -21.59 7.52 -21.10
CA PHE A 180 -22.12 8.85 -20.79
C PHE A 180 -22.41 9.68 -22.04
N THR A 181 -21.46 9.78 -22.99
CA THR A 181 -21.68 10.52 -24.23
C THR A 181 -22.78 9.91 -25.07
N GLY A 182 -22.94 8.57 -25.04
CA GLY A 182 -24.06 7.88 -25.67
C GLY A 182 -25.42 8.35 -25.14
N PHE A 183 -25.59 8.41 -23.82
CA PHE A 183 -26.83 8.94 -23.24
C PHE A 183 -27.04 10.41 -23.57
N VAL A 184 -26.02 11.27 -23.41
CA VAL A 184 -26.12 12.71 -23.67
C VAL A 184 -26.54 12.97 -25.11
N THR A 185 -25.87 12.34 -26.08
CA THR A 185 -26.16 12.54 -27.51
C THR A 185 -27.51 11.97 -27.92
N ARG A 186 -27.94 10.85 -27.32
CA ARG A 186 -29.27 10.27 -27.57
C ARG A 186 -30.40 11.21 -27.15
N TYR A 187 -30.25 11.91 -26.03
CA TYR A 187 -31.24 12.88 -25.56
C TYR A 187 -31.09 14.26 -26.21
N ALA A 188 -29.88 14.67 -26.59
CA ALA A 188 -29.64 15.98 -27.22
C ALA A 188 -30.06 16.01 -28.68
N THR A 189 -29.81 14.94 -29.43
CA THR A 189 -29.99 14.92 -30.89
C THR A 189 -31.13 14.03 -31.35
N GLY A 190 -31.51 13.01 -30.57
CA GLY A 190 -32.46 11.99 -30.99
C GLY A 190 -31.91 10.99 -32.02
N GLU A 191 -30.76 11.28 -32.62
CA GLU A 191 -30.19 10.53 -33.74
C GLU A 191 -29.32 9.36 -33.29
N MET A 192 -29.61 8.17 -33.82
CA MET A 192 -28.90 6.95 -33.46
C MET A 192 -27.46 6.94 -34.00
N PHE A 193 -27.22 7.52 -35.18
CA PHE A 193 -25.88 7.55 -35.77
C PHE A 193 -24.91 8.44 -34.97
N ILE A 194 -25.38 9.59 -34.45
CA ILE A 194 -24.57 10.49 -33.60
C ILE A 194 -24.23 9.78 -32.29
N THR A 195 -25.19 9.05 -31.74
CA THR A 195 -25.00 8.24 -30.54
C THR A 195 -23.90 7.19 -30.76
N ILE A 196 -23.99 6.41 -31.84
CA ILE A 196 -23.01 5.37 -32.17
C ILE A 196 -21.62 5.98 -32.41
N ALA A 197 -21.52 7.05 -33.19
CA ALA A 197 -20.25 7.71 -33.49
C ALA A 197 -19.56 8.22 -32.21
N SER A 198 -20.33 8.82 -31.29
CA SER A 198 -19.82 9.37 -30.04
C SER A 198 -19.35 8.28 -29.06
N VAL A 199 -20.10 7.18 -28.96
CA VAL A 199 -19.72 6.01 -28.15
C VAL A 199 -18.45 5.38 -28.71
N MET A 200 -18.40 5.15 -30.02
CA MET A 200 -17.35 4.41 -30.70
C MET A 200 -15.94 4.96 -30.43
N ILE A 201 -15.76 6.28 -30.52
CA ILE A 201 -14.45 6.93 -30.37
C ILE A 201 -13.84 6.63 -29.00
N PHE A 202 -14.62 6.86 -27.92
CA PHE A 202 -14.13 6.64 -26.56
C PHE A 202 -14.07 5.16 -26.18
N PHE A 203 -15.00 4.34 -26.70
CA PHE A 203 -15.02 2.90 -26.44
C PHE A 203 -13.79 2.20 -27.01
N LEU A 204 -13.43 2.50 -28.26
CA LEU A 204 -12.25 1.93 -28.91
C LEU A 204 -10.96 2.36 -28.22
N ALA A 205 -10.84 3.65 -27.88
CA ALA A 205 -9.68 4.15 -27.14
C ALA A 205 -9.55 3.50 -25.76
N GLY A 206 -10.65 3.44 -24.99
CA GLY A 206 -10.69 2.83 -23.67
C GLY A 206 -10.36 1.33 -23.70
N THR A 207 -10.95 0.59 -24.65
CA THR A 207 -10.73 -0.86 -24.81
C THR A 207 -9.31 -1.16 -25.30
N GLY A 208 -8.79 -0.41 -26.28
CA GLY A 208 -7.43 -0.59 -26.77
C GLY A 208 -6.39 -0.39 -25.67
N LEU A 209 -6.56 0.65 -24.84
CA LEU A 209 -5.71 0.87 -23.67
C LEU A 209 -5.87 -0.25 -22.63
N PHE A 210 -7.10 -0.67 -22.33
CA PHE A 210 -7.38 -1.76 -21.38
C PHE A 210 -6.66 -3.04 -21.78
N LEU A 211 -6.85 -3.47 -23.03
CA LEU A 211 -6.28 -4.70 -23.56
C LEU A 211 -4.76 -4.64 -23.59
N THR A 212 -4.17 -3.50 -23.95
CA THR A 212 -2.71 -3.32 -23.91
C THR A 212 -2.18 -3.53 -22.49
N LEU A 213 -2.83 -2.95 -21.47
CA LEU A 213 -2.40 -3.10 -20.07
C LEU A 213 -2.63 -4.52 -19.54
N ALA A 214 -3.74 -5.14 -19.91
CA ALA A 214 -4.09 -6.50 -19.48
C ALA A 214 -3.11 -7.52 -20.07
N LEU A 215 -2.74 -7.38 -21.34
CA LEU A 215 -1.85 -8.30 -22.04
C LEU A 215 -0.36 -8.05 -21.76
N THR A 216 0.04 -6.83 -21.41
CA THR A 216 1.44 -6.49 -21.05
C THR A 216 1.75 -6.68 -19.55
N GLY A 217 0.81 -7.24 -18.79
CA GLY A 217 1.02 -7.66 -17.41
C GLY A 217 2.02 -8.81 -17.33
N THR A 218 3.29 -8.52 -17.05
CA THR A 218 4.32 -9.54 -16.83
C THR A 218 3.97 -10.39 -15.60
N ASP A 219 3.61 -11.65 -15.84
CA ASP A 219 3.45 -12.64 -14.80
C ASP A 219 4.81 -12.91 -14.15
N ARG A 220 5.05 -12.31 -12.98
CA ARG A 220 6.29 -12.49 -12.21
C ARG A 220 6.34 -13.84 -11.47
N ARG A 221 5.37 -14.74 -11.67
CA ARG A 221 5.39 -16.13 -11.14
C ARG A 221 6.23 -17.11 -11.98
N LYS A 222 7.33 -16.64 -12.58
CA LYS A 222 8.29 -17.52 -13.26
C LYS A 222 9.74 -17.12 -12.93
N LYS A 223 10.09 -17.25 -11.65
CA LYS A 223 11.44 -17.59 -11.20
C LYS A 223 11.27 -18.44 -9.94
N GLY A 224 10.90 -19.71 -10.18
CA GLY A 224 11.22 -20.81 -9.27
C GLY A 224 12.51 -21.45 -9.73
#